data_AF-A0A945Q0Y4-F1
#
_entry.id   AF-A0A945Q0Y4-F1
#
_cell.length_a   1.000
_cell.length_b   1.000
_cell.length_c   1.000
_cell.angle_alpha   90.00
_cell.angle_beta   90.00
_cell.angle_gamma   90.00
#
_symmetry.space_group_name_H-M   'P 1'
#
loop_
_entity.id
_entity.type
_entity.pdbx_description
1 polymer ?
#
loop_
_entity_poly.entity_id
_entity_poly.type
_entity_poly.pdbx_seq_one_letter_code
_entity_poly.pdbx_strand_id
1 'polypeptide(L)'
;MFSLSHFGFGHGSAGEHAHHSDGMAFADSLTFGHNGLRYKVDLGWAKADPVVAPVINSHALAEGRDGLIYVITDHPKNAFFVFKKDGTFVRSFGEGLVGGHGIEVFEKDGEEYLIHDDCGCHFEAEGWNAHPSNGRVTILKTDGTFVRHLPTPFEMGIGEAGDKRFMPCDVAVTPQGTILIADG
;
A
#
# COMPACT_ATOMS: atom_id res chain seq x y z
N MET A 1 11.75 2.87 -1.82
CA MET A 1 11.71 3.93 -2.86
C MET A 1 10.30 3.91 -3.43
N PHE A 2 9.39 4.72 -2.87
CA PHE A 2 7.95 4.61 -3.14
C PHE A 2 7.58 5.26 -4.48
N SER A 3 6.74 4.57 -5.25
CA SER A 3 6.10 5.07 -6.46
C SER A 3 4.61 5.23 -6.17
N LEU A 4 4.12 6.46 -6.19
CA LEU A 4 2.70 6.77 -6.18
C LEU A 4 2.26 6.95 -7.64
N SER A 5 1.62 5.94 -8.24
CA SER A 5 0.86 6.16 -9.48
C SER A 5 -0.28 7.11 -9.15
N HIS A 6 -0.19 8.34 -9.65
CA HIS A 6 -1.15 9.41 -9.37
C HIS A 6 -2.57 9.04 -9.82
N PHE A 7 -3.45 8.95 -8.83
CA PHE A 7 -4.58 9.87 -8.70
C PHE A 7 -4.55 10.45 -7.28
N GLY A 8 -3.54 11.28 -7.00
CA GLY A 8 -3.48 12.07 -5.77
C GLY A 8 -4.09 13.45 -6.03
N PHE A 9 -5.27 13.74 -5.45
CA PHE A 9 -5.71 15.11 -5.25
C PHE A 9 -5.05 15.65 -3.97
N GLY A 10 -4.02 16.46 -4.13
CA GLY A 10 -3.47 17.24 -3.01
C GLY A 10 -4.51 18.26 -2.53
N HIS A 11 -4.84 18.25 -1.24
CA HIS A 11 -5.65 19.31 -0.63
C HIS A 11 -4.80 20.59 -0.52
N GLY A 12 -4.85 21.41 -1.57
CA GLY A 12 -4.40 22.81 -1.53
C GLY A 12 -5.50 23.69 -0.93
N SER A 13 -5.11 24.61 -0.04
CA SER A 13 -6.00 25.62 0.53
C SER A 13 -6.74 26.39 -0.55
N ALA A 14 -8.03 26.65 -0.32
CA ALA A 14 -8.95 27.35 -1.20
C ALA A 14 -8.33 28.61 -1.85
N GLY A 15 -8.00 28.48 -3.12
CA GLY A 15 -7.69 29.55 -4.06
C GLY A 15 -8.10 29.05 -5.45
N GLU A 16 -8.89 29.85 -6.17
CA GLU A 16 -9.38 29.50 -7.50
C GLU A 16 -8.22 29.18 -8.46
N HIS A 17 -8.08 27.90 -8.81
CA HIS A 17 -7.17 27.47 -9.87
C HIS A 17 -8.00 26.82 -10.98
N ALA A 18 -7.97 27.45 -12.16
CA ALA A 18 -8.54 26.91 -13.38
C ALA A 18 -7.94 25.54 -13.67
N HIS A 19 -8.80 24.57 -14.00
CA HIS A 19 -8.39 23.25 -14.46
C HIS A 19 -7.72 23.38 -15.84
N HIS A 20 -6.40 23.56 -15.85
CA HIS A 20 -5.60 23.29 -17.03
C HIS A 20 -5.33 21.78 -17.09
N SER A 21 -6.04 21.10 -17.98
CA SER A 21 -5.82 19.68 -18.31
C SER A 21 -4.60 19.50 -19.23
N ASP A 22 -3.46 20.06 -18.85
CA ASP A 22 -2.19 19.76 -19.51
C ASP A 22 -1.55 18.62 -18.72
N GLY A 23 -1.65 17.40 -19.27
CA GLY A 23 -0.95 16.24 -18.75
C GLY A 23 0.54 16.55 -18.69
N MET A 24 1.07 16.69 -17.48
CA MET A 24 2.48 16.98 -17.28
C MET A 24 3.26 15.71 -17.66
N ALA A 25 3.83 15.71 -18.86
CA ALA A 25 4.75 14.67 -19.28
C ALA A 25 5.98 14.73 -18.37
N PHE A 26 6.08 13.81 -17.41
CA PHE A 26 7.31 13.62 -16.66
C PHE A 26 8.35 13.10 -17.65
N ALA A 27 9.32 13.94 -17.99
CA ALA A 27 10.44 13.50 -18.82
C ALA A 27 11.17 12.36 -18.09
N ASP A 28 11.42 11.24 -18.77
CA ASP A 28 12.22 10.12 -18.23
C ASP A 28 13.57 10.58 -17.68
N SER A 29 14.09 11.73 -18.08
CA SER A 29 15.36 12.30 -17.61
C SER A 29 15.27 13.13 -16.33
N LEU A 30 14.09 13.30 -15.74
CA LEU A 30 13.92 14.17 -14.59
C LEU A 30 14.66 13.59 -13.38
N THR A 31 15.67 14.34 -12.95
CA THR A 31 16.56 13.96 -11.85
C THR A 31 16.31 14.90 -10.68
N PHE A 32 16.02 14.34 -9.51
CA PHE A 32 15.76 15.07 -8.28
C PHE A 32 16.69 14.62 -7.17
N GLY A 33 16.77 15.35 -6.07
CA GLY A 33 17.45 14.88 -4.88
C GLY A 33 18.00 16.01 -4.02
N HIS A 34 18.52 15.64 -2.85
CA HIS A 34 19.05 16.53 -1.83
C HIS A 34 20.25 15.87 -1.15
N ASN A 35 21.10 16.65 -0.47
CA ASN A 35 22.29 16.16 0.24
C ASN A 35 23.23 15.28 -0.61
N GLY A 36 23.39 15.63 -1.89
CA GLY A 36 24.30 14.92 -2.80
C GLY A 36 23.76 13.61 -3.38
N LEU A 37 22.58 13.15 -2.96
CA LEU A 37 21.88 12.02 -3.58
C LEU A 37 21.07 12.51 -4.78
N ARG A 38 21.05 11.70 -5.85
CA ARG A 38 20.30 11.97 -7.07
C ARG A 38 19.45 10.75 -7.41
N TYR A 39 18.20 10.99 -7.75
CA TYR A 39 17.19 10.00 -8.07
C TYR A 39 16.61 10.31 -9.45
N LYS A 40 16.35 9.27 -10.22
CA LYS A 40 15.67 9.32 -11.50
C LYS A 40 14.35 8.57 -11.36
N VAL A 41 13.28 9.09 -11.95
CA VAL A 41 12.03 8.34 -12.05
C VAL A 41 12.15 7.33 -13.19
N ASP A 42 11.79 6.08 -12.89
CA ASP A 42 11.66 5.01 -13.88
C ASP A 42 10.19 4.63 -14.01
N LEU A 43 9.52 5.24 -15.00
CA LEU A 43 8.11 4.97 -15.28
C LEU A 43 7.89 3.55 -15.84
N GLY A 44 8.94 2.88 -16.29
CA GLY A 44 8.92 1.51 -16.81
C GLY A 44 9.39 0.45 -15.81
N TRP A 45 9.58 0.82 -14.54
CA TRP A 45 10.06 -0.11 -13.53
C TRP A 45 9.13 -1.31 -13.37
N ALA A 46 7.85 -1.07 -13.07
CA ALA A 46 6.87 -2.14 -12.86
C ALA A 46 6.49 -2.82 -14.18
N LYS A 47 7.02 -4.03 -14.42
CA LYS A 47 6.76 -4.83 -15.63
C LYS A 47 5.63 -5.85 -15.37
N ALA A 48 4.47 -5.35 -14.96
CA ALA A 48 3.27 -6.16 -14.74
C ALA A 48 2.26 -5.95 -15.90
N ASP A 49 1.62 -7.04 -16.33
CA ASP A 49 0.51 -6.96 -17.28
C ASP A 49 -0.77 -6.60 -16.50
N PRO A 50 -1.42 -5.45 -16.77
CA PRO A 50 -2.63 -5.03 -16.06
C PRO A 50 -3.83 -5.96 -16.28
N VAL A 51 -3.80 -6.81 -17.33
CA VAL A 51 -4.82 -7.84 -17.54
C VAL A 51 -4.67 -8.97 -16.51
N VAL A 52 -3.43 -9.28 -16.12
CA VAL A 52 -3.10 -10.35 -15.16
C VAL A 52 -3.15 -9.83 -13.73
N ALA A 53 -2.65 -8.62 -13.51
CA ALA A 53 -2.48 -7.99 -12.21
C ALA A 53 -3.00 -6.54 -12.26
N PRO A 54 -4.33 -6.34 -12.23
CA PRO A 54 -4.93 -5.01 -12.25
C PRO A 54 -4.66 -4.25 -10.94
N VAL A 55 -4.53 -2.93 -11.04
CA VAL A 55 -4.29 -2.03 -9.90
C VAL A 55 -5.31 -0.88 -9.96
N ILE A 56 -5.84 -0.47 -8.81
CA ILE A 56 -6.63 0.78 -8.69
C ILE A 56 -5.68 1.85 -8.11
N ASN A 57 -5.09 1.55 -6.96
CA ASN A 57 -4.11 2.36 -6.25
C ASN A 57 -3.02 1.49 -5.61
N SER A 58 -1.92 2.13 -5.21
CA SER A 58 -0.80 1.52 -4.50
C SER A 58 -0.17 2.55 -3.59
N HIS A 59 0.01 2.22 -2.32
CA HIS A 59 0.37 3.18 -1.27
C HIS A 59 1.75 2.92 -0.67
N ALA A 60 2.15 1.66 -0.56
CA ALA A 60 3.35 1.27 0.15
C ALA A 60 4.02 0.03 -0.49
N LEU A 61 5.29 -0.16 -0.14
CA LEU A 61 6.07 -1.32 -0.52
C LEU A 61 7.07 -1.67 0.57
N ALA A 62 7.46 -2.93 0.59
CA ALA A 62 8.50 -3.46 1.47
C ALA A 62 9.40 -4.44 0.71
N GLU A 63 10.66 -4.56 1.13
CA GLU A 63 11.58 -5.55 0.60
C GLU A 63 11.64 -6.75 1.55
N GLY A 64 11.42 -7.95 1.02
CA GLY A 64 11.62 -9.19 1.75
C GLY A 64 13.09 -9.60 1.84
N ARG A 65 13.40 -10.56 2.72
CA ARG A 65 14.78 -11.07 2.90
C ARG A 65 15.32 -11.75 1.63
N ASP A 66 14.43 -12.25 0.78
CA ASP A 66 14.75 -12.82 -0.53
C ASP A 66 15.08 -11.76 -1.60
N GLY A 67 14.99 -10.47 -1.26
CA GLY A 67 15.21 -9.34 -2.15
C GLY A 67 14.05 -9.06 -3.09
N LEU A 68 12.90 -9.72 -2.92
CA LEU A 68 11.67 -9.40 -3.64
C LEU A 68 11.02 -8.15 -3.04
N ILE A 69 10.44 -7.34 -3.91
CA ILE A 69 9.70 -6.12 -3.55
C ILE A 69 8.22 -6.46 -3.54
N TYR A 70 7.61 -6.37 -2.36
CA TYR A 70 6.18 -6.51 -2.14
C TYR A 70 5.56 -5.13 -2.22
N VAL A 71 4.60 -4.95 -3.14
CA VAL A 71 3.86 -3.69 -3.33
C VAL A 71 2.41 -3.96 -2.98
N ILE A 72 1.84 -3.13 -2.12
CA ILE A 72 0.44 -3.28 -1.71
C ILE A 72 -0.48 -2.56 -2.69
N THR A 73 -1.61 -3.18 -2.99
CA THR A 73 -2.66 -2.57 -3.81
C THR A 73 -4.01 -2.72 -3.12
N ASP A 74 -4.98 -1.95 -3.56
CA ASP A 74 -6.36 -1.94 -3.09
C ASP A 74 -7.32 -2.67 -4.04
N HIS A 75 -6.83 -3.27 -5.14
CA HIS A 75 -7.68 -3.97 -6.09
C HIS A 75 -8.14 -5.33 -5.51
N PRO A 76 -9.46 -5.65 -5.47
CA PRO A 76 -9.98 -6.84 -4.78
C PRO A 76 -9.45 -8.20 -5.27
N LYS A 77 -8.95 -8.26 -6.50
CA LYS A 77 -8.32 -9.47 -7.06
C LYS A 77 -6.92 -9.76 -6.49
N ASN A 78 -6.22 -8.76 -5.95
CA ASN A 78 -4.81 -8.89 -5.59
C ASN A 78 -4.33 -7.78 -4.63
N ALA A 79 -4.33 -8.02 -3.32
CA ALA A 79 -3.74 -7.06 -2.39
C ALA A 79 -2.21 -6.91 -2.50
N PHE A 80 -1.49 -7.91 -3.04
CA PHE A 80 -0.03 -7.87 -3.13
C PHE A 80 0.46 -8.16 -4.53
N PHE A 81 1.39 -7.32 -5.01
CA PHE A 81 2.27 -7.61 -6.13
C PHE A 81 3.67 -7.91 -5.62
N VAL A 82 4.32 -8.87 -6.27
CA VAL A 82 5.69 -9.25 -5.97
C VAL A 82 6.55 -9.03 -7.19
N PHE A 83 7.61 -8.24 -7.03
CA PHE A 83 8.56 -7.92 -8.09
C PHE A 83 9.98 -8.30 -7.68
N LYS A 84 10.84 -8.51 -8.67
CA LYS A 84 12.29 -8.38 -8.46
C LYS A 84 12.67 -6.90 -8.35
N LYS A 85 13.88 -6.59 -7.87
CA LYS A 85 14.39 -5.20 -7.78
C LYS A 85 14.44 -4.46 -9.12
N ASP A 86 14.59 -5.18 -10.23
CA ASP A 86 14.56 -4.62 -11.58
C ASP A 86 13.12 -4.42 -12.11
N GLY A 87 12.13 -4.65 -11.26
CA GLY A 87 10.71 -4.48 -11.52
C GLY A 87 10.09 -5.59 -12.39
N THR A 88 10.81 -6.70 -12.63
CA THR A 88 10.22 -7.90 -13.22
C THR A 88 9.11 -8.44 -12.31
N PHE A 89 7.88 -8.55 -12.82
CA PHE A 89 6.76 -9.16 -12.10
C PHE A 89 7.02 -10.64 -11.84
N VAL A 90 6.74 -11.07 -10.61
CA VAL A 90 6.89 -12.47 -10.16
C VAL A 90 5.53 -13.12 -9.97
N ARG A 91 4.66 -12.52 -9.16
CA ARG A 91 3.31 -13.02 -8.86
C ARG A 91 2.46 -11.92 -8.21
N SER A 92 1.16 -12.18 -8.12
CA SER A 92 0.22 -11.46 -7.27
C SER A 92 -0.57 -12.42 -6.40
N PHE A 93 -1.07 -11.95 -5.25
CA PHE A 93 -1.92 -12.74 -4.34
C PHE A 93 -2.74 -11.82 -3.43
N GLY A 94 -3.54 -12.41 -2.54
CA GLY A 94 -4.36 -11.68 -1.56
C GLY A 94 -5.73 -11.30 -2.11
N GLU A 95 -6.36 -12.19 -2.88
CA GLU A 95 -7.76 -12.01 -3.30
C GLU A 95 -8.67 -11.84 -2.08
N GLY A 96 -9.55 -10.84 -2.13
CA GLY A 96 -10.47 -10.50 -1.04
C GLY A 96 -9.86 -9.63 0.07
N LEU A 97 -8.55 -9.42 0.08
CA LEU A 97 -7.94 -8.33 0.85
C LEU A 97 -8.06 -7.04 0.03
N VAL A 98 -8.49 -5.97 0.68
CA VAL A 98 -8.88 -4.70 0.05
C VAL A 98 -8.36 -3.53 0.88
N GLY A 99 -8.31 -2.32 0.30
CA GLY A 99 -7.96 -1.10 1.04
C GLY A 99 -6.51 -1.04 1.54
N GLY A 100 -5.61 -1.81 0.94
CA GLY A 100 -4.21 -1.87 1.34
C GLY A 100 -3.52 -0.51 1.28
N HIS A 101 -3.08 -0.02 2.43
CA HIS A 101 -2.44 1.28 2.58
C HIS A 101 -1.00 1.14 3.10
N GLY A 102 -0.81 0.36 4.16
CA GLY A 102 0.48 0.07 4.77
C GLY A 102 0.91 -1.38 4.57
N ILE A 103 2.23 -1.60 4.54
CA ILE A 103 2.83 -2.93 4.50
C ILE A 103 4.07 -2.95 5.38
N GLU A 104 4.24 -4.02 6.15
CA GLU A 104 5.47 -4.31 6.86
C GLU A 104 5.88 -5.76 6.61
N VAL A 105 7.19 -5.97 6.42
CA VAL A 105 7.80 -7.31 6.42
C VAL A 105 8.54 -7.46 7.73
N PHE A 106 8.31 -8.57 8.45
CA PHE A 106 9.02 -8.84 9.69
C PHE A 106 9.35 -10.32 9.85
N GLU A 107 10.40 -10.60 10.62
CA GLU A 107 10.80 -11.96 10.97
C GLU A 107 10.38 -12.30 12.39
N LYS A 108 9.89 -13.52 12.59
CA LYS A 108 9.66 -14.11 13.90
C LYS A 108 10.02 -15.59 13.87
N ASP A 109 10.88 -16.00 14.82
CA ASP A 109 11.32 -17.38 14.99
C ASP A 109 11.93 -18.00 13.69
N GLY A 110 12.64 -17.17 12.90
CA GLY A 110 13.27 -17.57 11.63
C GLY A 110 12.35 -17.57 10.40
N GLU A 111 11.05 -17.33 10.60
CA GLU A 111 10.05 -17.25 9.54
C GLU A 111 9.67 -15.79 9.26
N GLU A 112 9.46 -15.47 7.99
CA GLU A 112 9.16 -14.13 7.51
C GLU A 112 7.67 -13.98 7.21
N TYR A 113 7.12 -12.86 7.63
CA TYR A 113 5.70 -12.55 7.57
C TYR A 113 5.48 -11.20 6.91
N LEU A 114 4.27 -11.03 6.37
CA LEU A 114 3.76 -9.79 5.83
C LEU A 114 2.63 -9.28 6.71
N ILE A 115 2.57 -7.97 6.88
CA ILE A 115 1.38 -7.30 7.39
C ILE A 115 0.71 -6.58 6.23
N HIS A 116 -0.58 -6.86 6.03
CA HIS A 116 -1.49 -6.08 5.21
C HIS A 116 -2.25 -5.10 6.11
N ASP A 117 -2.09 -3.81 5.87
CA ASP A 117 -2.80 -2.77 6.61
C ASP A 117 -3.93 -2.18 5.75
N ASP A 118 -5.19 -2.59 6.02
CA ASP A 118 -6.39 -2.10 5.35
C ASP A 118 -6.91 -0.84 6.05
N CYS A 119 -6.88 0.31 5.36
CA CYS A 119 -7.31 1.59 5.90
C CYS A 119 -8.84 1.77 5.95
N GLY A 120 -9.61 0.80 5.46
CA GLY A 120 -11.06 0.85 5.43
C GLY A 120 -11.64 1.81 4.37
N CYS A 121 -10.83 2.29 3.42
CA CYS A 121 -11.30 3.02 2.25
C CYS A 121 -11.20 2.13 1.02
N HIS A 122 -12.31 1.50 0.63
CA HIS A 122 -12.33 0.57 -0.51
C HIS A 122 -12.82 1.27 -1.76
N PHE A 123 -12.04 1.21 -2.83
CA PHE A 123 -12.42 1.82 -4.10
C PHE A 123 -13.04 0.79 -5.04
N GLU A 124 -14.08 1.19 -5.75
CA GLU A 124 -14.50 0.45 -6.94
C GLU A 124 -13.39 0.48 -8.00
N ALA A 125 -13.26 -0.61 -8.77
CA ALA A 125 -12.28 -0.70 -9.84
C ALA A 125 -12.46 0.39 -10.92
N GLU A 126 -13.66 0.96 -11.02
CA GLU A 126 -14.03 1.99 -11.99
C GLU A 126 -14.68 3.17 -11.25
N GLY A 127 -14.33 4.40 -11.64
CA GLY A 127 -15.08 5.59 -11.21
C GLY A 127 -14.63 6.28 -9.92
N TRP A 128 -13.55 5.86 -9.26
CA TRP A 128 -13.04 6.52 -8.03
C TRP A 128 -14.08 6.62 -6.90
N ASN A 129 -14.98 5.64 -6.81
CA ASN A 129 -16.02 5.60 -5.78
C ASN A 129 -15.48 4.91 -4.53
N ALA A 130 -15.26 5.68 -3.46
CA ALA A 130 -14.84 5.17 -2.17
C ALA A 130 -16.02 4.68 -1.33
N HIS A 131 -15.92 3.45 -0.83
CA HIS A 131 -16.83 2.83 0.12
C HIS A 131 -16.11 2.68 1.46
N PRO A 132 -16.46 3.49 2.46
CA PRO A 132 -15.81 3.39 3.75
C PRO A 132 -16.31 2.17 4.53
N SER A 133 -15.39 1.43 5.11
CA SER A 133 -15.59 0.32 6.03
C SER A 133 -14.69 0.48 7.26
N ASN A 134 -14.83 -0.42 8.22
CA ASN A 134 -13.82 -0.52 9.27
C ASN A 134 -12.57 -1.20 8.69
N GLY A 135 -11.40 -0.61 8.94
CA GLY A 135 -10.11 -1.14 8.54
C GLY A 135 -9.74 -2.41 9.29
N ARG A 136 -8.66 -3.05 8.84
CA ARG A 136 -8.22 -4.36 9.33
C ARG A 136 -6.73 -4.56 9.12
N VAL A 137 -6.04 -4.97 10.19
CA VAL A 137 -4.64 -5.40 10.09
C VAL A 137 -4.58 -6.93 10.01
N THR A 138 -3.96 -7.44 8.96
CA THR A 138 -3.87 -8.88 8.68
C THR A 138 -2.42 -9.32 8.57
N ILE A 139 -2.07 -10.40 9.27
CA ILE A 139 -0.75 -11.04 9.16
C ILE A 139 -0.87 -12.23 8.21
N LEU A 140 0.06 -12.30 7.27
CA LEU A 140 0.20 -13.37 6.29
C LEU A 140 1.63 -13.91 6.29
N LYS A 141 1.82 -15.11 5.74
CA LYS A 141 3.14 -15.57 5.26
C LYS A 141 3.45 -14.91 3.92
N THR A 142 4.72 -14.91 3.52
CA THR A 142 5.16 -14.32 2.23
C THR A 142 4.62 -15.02 0.98
N ASP A 143 4.08 -16.24 1.11
CA ASP A 143 3.36 -16.96 0.06
C ASP A 143 1.87 -16.59 -0.05
N GLY A 144 1.38 -15.70 0.83
CA GLY A 144 -0.02 -15.28 0.89
C GLY A 144 -0.89 -16.12 1.81
N THR A 145 -0.33 -17.10 2.53
CA THR A 145 -1.08 -17.88 3.52
C THR A 145 -1.51 -16.97 4.67
N PHE A 146 -2.81 -16.88 4.91
CA PHE A 146 -3.37 -16.16 6.05
C PHE A 146 -2.89 -16.75 7.38
N VAL A 147 -2.47 -15.88 8.30
CA VAL A 147 -2.09 -16.28 9.67
C VAL A 147 -3.17 -15.85 10.66
N ARG A 148 -3.46 -14.54 10.73
CA ARG A 148 -4.50 -14.00 11.61
C ARG A 148 -4.84 -12.55 11.28
N HIS A 149 -6.00 -12.11 11.76
CA HIS A 149 -6.29 -10.71 11.96
C HIS A 149 -5.81 -10.25 13.35
N LEU A 150 -5.36 -9.00 13.44
CA LEU A 150 -5.25 -8.34 14.73
C LEU A 150 -6.62 -7.79 15.15
N PRO A 151 -6.90 -7.77 16.47
CA PRO A 151 -8.11 -7.15 16.96
C PRO A 151 -8.01 -5.63 16.75
N THR A 152 -9.11 -5.04 16.30
CA THR A 152 -9.26 -3.59 16.21
C THR A 152 -9.39 -2.97 17.61
N PRO A 153 -9.15 -1.66 17.77
CA PRO A 153 -9.39 -0.98 19.05
C PRO A 153 -10.79 -1.25 19.62
N PHE A 154 -11.82 -1.23 18.77
CA PHE A 154 -13.21 -1.47 19.19
C PHE A 154 -13.46 -2.93 19.63
N GLU A 155 -12.88 -3.91 18.94
CA GLU A 155 -12.94 -5.32 19.36
C GLU A 155 -12.23 -5.55 20.72
N MET A 156 -11.29 -4.68 21.08
CA MET A 156 -10.62 -4.67 22.40
C MET A 156 -11.37 -3.82 23.46
N GLY A 157 -12.50 -3.20 23.11
CA GLY A 157 -13.23 -2.31 24.01
C GLY A 157 -12.57 -0.95 24.22
N ILE A 158 -11.67 -0.53 23.32
CA ILE A 158 -11.00 0.76 23.34
C ILE A 158 -11.74 1.72 22.40
N GLY A 159 -12.38 2.74 22.98
CA GLY A 159 -13.23 3.68 22.25
C GLY A 159 -14.62 3.14 21.95
N GLU A 160 -15.48 3.98 21.35
CA GLU A 160 -16.81 3.57 20.90
C GLU A 160 -16.88 3.57 19.37
N ALA A 161 -17.39 2.47 18.82
CA ALA A 161 -17.45 2.20 17.39
C ALA A 161 -18.47 3.06 16.62
N GLY A 162 -19.13 4.04 17.23
CA GLY A 162 -20.28 4.79 16.69
C GLY A 162 -20.08 5.32 15.25
N ASP A 163 -19.71 6.59 15.10
CA ASP A 163 -19.34 7.14 13.78
C ASP A 163 -17.83 7.03 13.51
N LYS A 164 -17.07 6.53 14.48
CA LYS A 164 -15.61 6.38 14.39
C LYS A 164 -15.27 5.03 13.77
N ARG A 165 -14.35 5.06 12.80
CA ARG A 165 -13.79 3.87 12.17
C ARG A 165 -12.33 3.73 12.58
N PHE A 166 -11.87 2.49 12.65
CA PHE A 166 -10.46 2.18 12.67
C PHE A 166 -9.97 2.26 11.21
N MET A 167 -9.05 3.16 10.93
CA MET A 167 -8.55 3.50 9.61
C MET A 167 -7.01 3.53 9.64
N PRO A 168 -6.37 2.37 9.85
CA PRO A 168 -4.92 2.32 9.96
C PRO A 168 -4.26 2.65 8.61
N CYS A 169 -3.22 3.47 8.67
CA CYS A 169 -2.51 3.97 7.49
C CYS A 169 -1.10 3.39 7.36
N ASP A 170 -0.48 3.01 8.48
CA ASP A 170 0.83 2.39 8.46
C ASP A 170 1.08 1.52 9.69
N VAL A 171 2.03 0.61 9.55
CA VAL A 171 2.39 -0.37 10.56
C VAL A 171 3.92 -0.55 10.63
N ALA A 172 4.45 -0.73 11.83
CA ALA A 172 5.85 -1.03 12.05
C ALA A 172 6.02 -2.13 13.10
N VAL A 173 7.07 -2.94 12.96
CA VAL A 173 7.40 -4.00 13.93
C VAL A 173 8.73 -3.69 14.62
N THR A 174 8.73 -3.65 15.96
CA THR A 174 9.96 -3.45 16.73
C THR A 174 10.83 -4.71 16.74
N PRO A 175 12.14 -4.62 17.05
CA PRO A 175 12.99 -5.80 17.20
C PRO A 175 12.51 -6.80 18.26
N GLN A 176 11.67 -6.38 19.21
CA GLN A 176 11.06 -7.24 20.22
C GLN A 176 9.77 -7.92 19.74
N GLY A 177 9.32 -7.63 18.51
CA GLY A 177 8.10 -8.17 17.92
C GLY A 177 6.82 -7.41 18.32
N THR A 178 6.94 -6.21 18.87
CA THR A 178 5.77 -5.35 19.12
C THR A 178 5.31 -4.75 17.81
N ILE A 179 4.01 -4.87 17.51
CA ILE A 179 3.38 -4.28 16.33
C ILE A 179 2.81 -2.92 16.72
N LEU A 180 3.25 -1.87 16.04
CA LEU A 180 2.78 -0.50 16.20
C LEU A 180 1.92 -0.14 14.99
N ILE A 181 0.69 0.34 15.21
CA ILE A 181 -0.25 0.68 14.14
C ILE A 181 -0.61 2.16 14.29
N ALA A 182 -0.48 2.92 13.20
CA ALA A 182 -0.88 4.32 13.13
C ALA A 182 -2.27 4.45 12.48
N ASP A 183 -3.25 4.93 13.26
CA ASP A 183 -4.64 5.16 12.84
C ASP A 183 -4.81 6.61 12.35
N GLY A 184 -5.41 6.83 11.17
CA GLY A 184 -5.36 8.10 10.43
C GLY A 184 -6.66 8.59 9.80
#